data_AF-A0A6M1YQL5-F1
#
_entry.id   AF-A0A6M1YQL5-F1
#
_cell.length_a   1.000
_cell.length_b   1.000
_cell.length_c   1.000
_cell.angle_alpha   90.00
_cell.angle_beta   90.00
_cell.angle_gamma   90.00
#
_symmetry.space_group_name_H-M   'P 1'
#
loop_
_entity.id
_entity.type
_entity.pdbx_description
1 polymer ?
#
loop_
_entity_poly.entity_id
_entity_poly.type
_entity_poly.pdbx_seq_one_letter_code
_entity_poly.pdbx_strand_id
1 'polypeptide(L)'
;MLDEIHTTFRDPAGSLLKYRGKIFRFINPSYEKEFNELNLLKSLKKLIENNDLSPFTIINKNEISKLLKDPKFSKIFKKFNSNVVLQHQVMDFVNYPYEWSNNML
;
A
#
# COMPACT_ATOMS: atom_id res chain seq x y z
N MET A 1 -2.31 -15.82 -7.42
CA MET A 1 -0.85 -15.88 -7.45
C MET A 1 -0.33 -14.81 -6.49
N LEU A 2 0.57 -15.17 -5.57
CA LEU A 2 1.17 -14.23 -4.61
C LEU A 2 2.45 -13.71 -5.26
N ASP A 3 2.48 -12.43 -5.60
CA ASP A 3 3.73 -11.78 -5.99
C ASP A 3 4.21 -11.06 -4.73
N GLU A 4 5.19 -11.66 -4.05
CA GLU A 4 5.85 -11.05 -2.90
C GLU A 4 6.73 -9.91 -3.43
N ILE A 5 6.21 -8.67 -3.42
CA ILE A 5 7.00 -7.50 -3.79
C ILE A 5 7.91 -7.18 -2.61
N HIS A 6 9.11 -7.76 -2.60
CA HIS A 6 10.21 -7.36 -1.73
C HIS A 6 10.74 -6.02 -2.23
N THR A 7 10.13 -4.91 -1.77
CA THR A 7 10.56 -3.51 -2.02
C THR A 7 10.46 -3.10 -3.51
N THR A 8 9.84 -2.01 -3.97
CA THR A 8 9.19 -0.80 -3.44
C THR A 8 8.14 -0.38 -4.51
N PHE A 9 7.76 0.90 -4.62
CA PHE A 9 7.87 1.49 -5.97
C PHE A 9 8.94 2.59 -6.08
N ARG A 10 9.28 3.34 -5.00
CA ARG A 10 10.61 3.97 -4.79
C ARG A 10 11.03 4.21 -3.32
N ASP A 11 10.28 3.70 -2.33
CA ASP A 11 10.57 3.90 -0.90
C ASP A 11 11.19 2.63 -0.28
N PRO A 12 12.49 2.65 0.09
CA PRO A 12 13.18 1.50 0.70
C PRO A 12 12.65 1.15 2.10
N ALA A 13 11.95 2.06 2.79
CA ALA A 13 11.26 1.80 4.06
C ALA A 13 9.78 1.39 3.85
N GLY A 14 9.29 1.47 2.61
CA GLY A 14 7.90 1.21 2.25
C GLY A 14 7.60 -0.28 2.18
N SER A 15 6.69 -0.73 3.04
CA SER A 15 6.26 -2.12 3.12
C SER A 15 4.98 -2.33 2.30
N LEU A 16 5.09 -3.02 1.14
CA LEU A 16 3.98 -3.27 0.22
C LEU A 16 3.66 -4.77 0.13
N LEU A 17 2.38 -5.09 0.01
CA LEU A 17 1.89 -6.44 -0.20
C LEU A 17 0.78 -6.44 -1.27
N LYS A 18 1.01 -7.15 -2.38
CA LYS A 18 -0.03 -7.45 -3.35
C LYS A 18 -0.74 -8.74 -2.94
N TYR A 19 -2.03 -8.67 -2.65
CA TYR A 19 -2.80 -9.82 -2.18
C TYR A 19 -4.22 -9.80 -2.77
N ARG A 20 -4.58 -10.88 -3.47
CA ARG A 20 -5.89 -11.03 -4.16
C ARG A 20 -6.27 -9.82 -5.03
N GLY A 21 -5.32 -9.32 -5.82
CA GLY A 21 -5.53 -8.18 -6.72
C GLY A 21 -5.61 -6.82 -6.02
N LYS A 22 -5.38 -6.74 -4.70
CA LYS A 22 -5.32 -5.50 -3.93
C LYS A 22 -3.90 -5.20 -3.49
N ILE A 23 -3.58 -3.92 -3.36
CA ILE A 23 -2.29 -3.46 -2.82
C ILE A 23 -2.51 -2.98 -1.39
N PHE A 24 -1.76 -3.56 -0.46
CA PHE A 24 -1.70 -3.15 0.93
C PHE A 24 -0.36 -2.48 1.22
N ARG A 25 -0.39 -1.33 1.90
CA ARG A 25 0.79 -0.63 2.39
C ARG A 25 0.76 -0.61 3.91
N PHE A 26 1.85 -1.01 4.53
CA PHE A 26 2.05 -0.95 5.97
C PHE A 26 2.86 0.32 6.27
N ILE A 27 2.32 1.19 7.11
CA ILE A 27 3.06 2.38 7.57
C ILE A 27 4.12 1.91 8.57
N ASN A 28 5.35 2.36 8.39
CA ASN A 28 6.41 2.04 9.35
C ASN A 28 5.99 2.57 10.74
N PRO A 29 6.13 1.76 11.80
CA PRO A 29 5.74 2.14 13.18
C PRO A 29 6.29 3.50 13.63
N SER A 30 7.49 3.87 13.18
CA SER A 30 8.12 5.16 13.49
C SER A 30 7.39 6.38 12.92
N TYR A 31 6.50 6.20 11.93
CA TYR A 31 5.75 7.28 11.28
C TYR A 31 4.24 7.17 11.48
N GLU A 32 3.76 6.24 12.32
CA GLU A 32 2.31 6.06 12.54
C GLU A 32 1.65 7.28 13.16
N LYS A 33 2.34 7.97 14.06
CA LYS A 33 1.83 9.16 14.72
C LYS A 33 1.61 10.29 13.72
N GLU A 34 2.65 10.59 12.94
CA GLU A 34 2.66 11.61 11.90
C GLU A 34 1.60 11.30 10.84
N PHE A 35 1.48 10.03 10.43
CA PHE A 35 0.42 9.62 9.50
C PHE A 35 -0.97 9.89 10.08
N ASN A 36 -1.22 9.53 11.34
CA ASN A 36 -2.52 9.76 11.98
C ASN A 36 -2.85 11.25 12.09
N GLU A 37 -1.87 12.10 12.41
CA GLU A 37 -2.04 13.56 12.42
C GLU A 37 -2.35 14.11 11.02
N LEU A 38 -1.60 13.68 10.00
CA LEU A 38 -1.82 14.06 8.60
C LEU A 38 -3.20 13.62 8.10
N ASN A 39 -3.66 12.43 8.48
CA ASN A 39 -4.95 11.89 8.06
C ASN A 39 -6.16 12.71 8.56
N LEU A 40 -5.99 13.49 9.62
CA LEU A 40 -7.02 14.41 10.12
C LEU A 40 -7.10 15.73 9.33
N LEU A 41 -6.07 16.05 8.55
CA LEU A 41 -6.01 17.31 7.82
C LEU A 41 -7.00 17.33 6.64
N LYS A 42 -7.74 18.44 6.53
CA LYS A 42 -8.62 18.68 5.37
C LYS A 42 -7.84 18.80 4.05
N SER A 43 -6.59 19.26 4.11
CA SER A 43 -5.73 19.39 2.92
C SER A 43 -5.46 18.03 2.28
N LEU A 44 -5.22 16.98 3.08
CA LEU A 44 -5.02 15.63 2.56
C LEU A 44 -6.25 15.13 1.79
N LYS A 45 -7.45 15.35 2.34
CA LYS A 45 -8.70 15.00 1.67
C LYS A 45 -8.88 15.74 0.35
N LYS A 46 -8.59 17.05 0.34
CA LYS A 46 -8.62 17.86 -0.89
C LYS A 46 -7.68 17.34 -1.97
N LEU A 47 -6.47 16.93 -1.61
CA LEU A 47 -5.52 16.36 -2.59
C LEU A 47 -6.08 15.07 -3.23
N ILE A 48 -6.73 14.21 -2.44
CA ILE A 48 -7.38 13.00 -2.95
C ILE A 48 -8.57 13.35 -3.85
N GLU A 49 -9.43 14.29 -3.41
CA GLU A 49 -10.61 14.74 -4.16
C GLU A 49 -10.25 15.41 -5.50
N ASN A 50 -9.12 16.12 -5.54
CA ASN A 50 -8.61 16.78 -6.74
C ASN A 50 -7.81 15.86 -7.67
N ASN A 51 -7.61 14.58 -7.32
CA ASN A 51 -6.70 13.65 -7.99
C ASN A 51 -5.21 14.06 -7.96
N ASP A 52 -4.81 14.96 -7.06
CA ASP A 52 -3.40 15.34 -6.83
C ASP A 52 -2.65 14.28 -6.00
N LEU A 53 -3.40 13.43 -5.27
CA LEU A 53 -2.88 12.31 -4.50
C LEU A 53 -3.69 11.05 -4.80
N SER A 54 -3.00 9.94 -5.02
CA SER A 54 -3.68 8.66 -5.24
C SER A 54 -4.55 8.28 -4.03
N PRO A 55 -5.81 7.87 -4.25
CA PRO A 55 -6.71 7.50 -3.18
C PRO A 55 -6.22 6.24 -2.46
N PHE A 56 -6.51 6.20 -1.17
CA PHE A 56 -6.28 5.04 -0.31
C PHE A 56 -7.37 4.94 0.75
N THR A 57 -7.55 3.74 1.29
CA THR A 57 -8.48 3.47 2.40
C THR A 57 -7.72 2.88 3.57
N ILE A 58 -7.92 3.41 4.77
CA ILE A 58 -7.40 2.80 6.01
C ILE A 58 -8.23 1.56 6.30
N ILE A 59 -7.56 0.40 6.37
CA ILE A 59 -8.23 -0.87 6.66
C ILE A 59 -8.57 -0.92 8.15
N ASN A 60 -9.84 -1.16 8.47
CA ASN A 60 -10.28 -1.26 9.86
C ASN A 60 -9.91 -2.63 10.48
N LYS A 61 -10.00 -2.71 11.81
CA LYS A 61 -9.68 -3.94 12.56
C LYS A 61 -10.51 -5.17 12.14
N ASN A 62 -11.77 -4.96 11.74
CA ASN A 62 -12.66 -6.05 11.32
C ASN A 62 -12.26 -6.63 9.96
N GLU A 63 -11.76 -5.80 9.05
CA GLU A 63 -11.24 -6.25 7.76
C GLU A 63 -9.88 -6.92 7.91
N ILE A 64 -8.99 -6.36 8.75
CA ILE A 64 -7.72 -7.00 9.09
C ILE A 64 -7.98 -8.39 9.68
N SER A 65 -8.92 -8.55 10.62
CA SER A 65 -9.20 -9.86 11.22
C SER A 65 -9.71 -10.90 10.20
N LYS A 66 -10.47 -10.47 9.19
CA LYS A 66 -10.85 -11.34 8.05
C LYS A 66 -9.65 -11.73 7.20
N LEU A 67 -8.74 -10.80 6.91
CA LEU A 67 -7.53 -11.06 6.13
C LEU A 67 -6.54 -11.98 6.87
N LEU A 68 -6.44 -11.83 8.19
CA LEU A 68 -5.58 -12.65 9.06
C LEU A 68 -6.03 -14.12 9.15
N LYS A 69 -7.25 -14.46 8.71
CA LYS A 69 -7.68 -15.86 8.56
C LYS A 69 -6.88 -16.60 7.48
N ASP A 70 -6.32 -15.88 6.51
CA ASP A 70 -5.41 -16.47 5.53
C ASP A 70 -3.99 -16.55 6.14
N PRO A 71 -3.42 -17.76 6.31
CA PRO A 71 -2.10 -17.93 6.93
C PRO A 71 -0.99 -17.16 6.19
N LYS A 72 -1.12 -17.00 4.87
CA LYS A 72 -0.10 -16.33 4.06
C LYS A 72 -0.07 -14.84 4.33
N PHE A 73 -1.25 -14.21 4.40
CA PHE A 73 -1.37 -12.81 4.79
C PHE A 73 -0.89 -12.60 6.23
N SER A 74 -1.30 -13.48 7.15
CA SER A 74 -0.90 -13.43 8.56
C SER A 74 0.61 -13.46 8.76
N LYS A 75 1.33 -14.32 8.02
CA LYS A 75 2.80 -14.42 8.09
C LYS A 75 3.47 -13.10 7.70
N ILE A 76 3.02 -12.48 6.62
CA ILE A 76 3.60 -11.22 6.11
C ILE A 76 3.21 -10.05 7.01
N PHE A 77 1.96 -9.98 7.47
CA PHE A 77 1.47 -8.96 8.40
C PHE A 77 2.34 -8.90 9.67
N LYS A 78 2.67 -10.07 10.26
CA LYS A 78 3.52 -10.15 11.46
C LYS A 78 4.95 -9.64 11.24
N LYS A 79 5.46 -9.68 10.00
CA LYS A 79 6.82 -9.21 9.67
C LYS A 79 6.94 -7.68 9.76
N PHE A 80 5.89 -6.97 9.38
CA PHE A 80 5.93 -5.50 9.26
C PHE A 80 5.63 -4.75 10.55
N ASN A 81 5.07 -5.42 11.56
CA ASN A 81 4.79 -4.87 12.89
C ASN A 81 4.06 -3.50 12.89
N SER A 82 3.18 -3.28 11.92
CA SER A 82 2.46 -2.02 11.70
C SER A 82 1.01 -2.10 12.18
N ASN A 83 0.54 -1.03 12.82
CA ASN A 83 -0.85 -0.85 13.24
C ASN A 83 -1.70 -0.14 12.17
N VAL A 84 -1.05 0.53 11.21
CA VAL A 84 -1.73 1.29 10.16
C VAL A 84 -1.51 0.62 8.81
N VAL A 85 -2.57 0.02 8.29
CA VAL A 85 -2.58 -0.62 6.96
C VAL A 85 -3.49 0.15 6.03
N LEU A 86 -2.94 0.55 4.89
CA LEU A 86 -3.66 1.22 3.82
C LEU A 86 -3.92 0.22 2.70
N GLN A 87 -5.12 0.22 2.13
CA GLN A 87 -5.36 -0.36 0.81
C GLN A 87 -5.28 0.77 -0.21
N HIS A 88 -4.37 0.61 -1.15
CA HIS A 88 -4.12 1.57 -2.23
C HIS A 88 -4.84 1.13 -3.50
N GLN A 89 -5.27 2.08 -4.31
CA GLN A 89 -5.76 1.79 -5.66
C GLN A 89 -4.66 1.11 -6.49
N VAL A 90 -5.02 0.06 -7.23
CA VAL A 90 -4.14 -0.50 -8.26
C VAL A 90 -4.20 0.45 -9.44
N MET A 91 -3.05 1.02 -9.78
CA MET A 91 -2.89 1.84 -10.98
C MET A 91 -2.43 0.95 -12.11
N ASP A 92 -3.04 1.10 -13.27
CA ASP A 92 -2.53 0.46 -14.48
C ASP A 92 -1.17 1.06 -14.81
N PHE A 93 -0.20 0.19 -15.05
CA PHE A 93 1.11 0.64 -15.49
C PHE A 93 0.95 1.23 -16.89
N VAL A 94 1.20 2.53 -17.03
CA VAL A 94 1.30 3.16 -18.35
C VAL A 94 2.55 2.58 -18.98
N ASN A 95 2.36 1.58 -19.85
CA ASN A 95 3.46 1.06 -20.64
C ASN A 95 3.85 2.17 -21.62
N TYR A 96 5.11 2.59 -21.59
CA TYR A 96 5.70 3.45 -22.61
C TYR A 96 6.45 2.55 -23.58
N PRO A 97 5.77 1.93 -24.56
CA PRO A 97 6.37 0.91 -25.42
C PRO A 97 7.57 1.43 -26.24
N TYR A 98 7.74 2.76 -26.33
CA TYR A 98 8.85 3.42 -27.00
C TYR A 98 10.02 3.76 -26.07
N GLU A 99 9.87 3.68 -24.74
CA GLU A 99 10.94 4.02 -23.78
C GLU A 99 11.74 2.79 -23.32
N TRP A 100 11.24 1.58 -23.55
CA TRP A 100 11.85 0.34 -23.07
C TRP A 100 11.96 -0.68 -24.21
N SER A 101 13.19 -1.02 -24.63
CA SER A 101 13.39 -2.07 -25.64
C SER A 101 12.93 -3.43 -25.09
N ASN A 102 12.44 -4.32 -25.97
CA ASN A 102 11.93 -5.66 -25.60
C ASN A 102 12.87 -6.50 -24.70
N ASN A 103 14.17 -6.19 -24.68
CA ASN A 103 15.16 -6.88 -23.86
C ASN A 103 15.26 -6.37 -22.41
N MET A 104 14.43 -5.39 -22.01
CA MET A 104 14.42 -4.78 -20.67
C MET A 104 13.13 -5.06 -19.87
N LEU A 105 12.23 -5.91 -20.40
CA LEU A 105 11.03 -6.39 -19.71
C LEU A 105 11.26 -7.76 -19.08
#